data_AF-A0A7R9QPV0-F1
#
_entry.id   AF-A0A7R9QPV0-F1
#
_cell.length_a   1.000
_cell.length_b   1.000
_cell.length_c   1.000
_cell.angle_alpha   90.00
_cell.angle_beta   90.00
_cell.angle_gamma   90.00
#
_symmetry.space_group_name_H-M   'P 1'
#
loop_
_entity.id
_entity.type
_entity.pdbx_description
1 polymer ?
#
loop_
_entity_poly.entity_id
_entity_poly.type
_entity_poly.pdbx_seq_one_letter_code
_entity_poly.pdbx_strand_id
1 'polypeptide(L)'
;CCHCVHFLSMGIRLWPSMAGTGASTTKSPSKSAEFIDIELSNMRKTIAKRLTQSKSTTPHSYMTIDFSMNGVNDVRRQLKNSGIKVSVNDFIIKAVAIALKKVPQINSSWNESTSTIQLSPTVDISVAVATPNGLITPIVRNANQLDLETISFTVKELASKARDGKLQPNEFIGGSFSISNLGMFGVSEFTAVINPPQSAILAIGSSRLVLDESDRTQHLVRVTLSFDGRVIEEDIAAKFLEVLKTVIEDPISLQNSDGTDNRRLNALIS
;
A
#
# COMPACT_ATOMS: atom_id res chain seq x y z
N CYS A 1 -58.39 17.86 -25.99
CA CYS A 1 -58.47 17.52 -27.42
C CYS A 1 -57.53 16.34 -27.68
N CYS A 2 -57.94 15.08 -27.56
CA CYS A 2 -58.92 14.37 -28.39
C CYS A 2 -58.45 14.32 -29.86
N HIS A 3 -57.85 13.22 -30.30
CA HIS A 3 -58.50 12.28 -31.22
C HIS A 3 -57.62 11.08 -31.58
N CYS A 4 -58.09 9.93 -31.13
CA CYS A 4 -57.88 8.62 -31.74
C CYS A 4 -58.87 8.53 -32.92
N VAL A 5 -58.46 8.03 -34.08
CA VAL A 5 -59.40 7.57 -35.12
C VAL A 5 -58.90 6.26 -35.72
N HIS A 6 -59.62 5.20 -35.35
CA HIS A 6 -59.68 3.91 -36.03
C HIS A 6 -60.31 4.06 -37.42
N PHE A 7 -59.83 3.30 -38.40
CA PHE A 7 -60.69 2.86 -39.51
C PHE A 7 -60.44 1.38 -39.85
N LEU A 8 -61.58 0.68 -39.93
CA LEU A 8 -61.87 -0.72 -40.29
C LEU A 8 -61.32 -1.10 -41.69
N SER A 9 -60.77 -2.30 -41.92
CA SER A 9 -61.39 -3.63 -42.16
C SER A 9 -61.53 -4.01 -43.65
N MET A 10 -61.31 -5.31 -43.90
CA MET A 10 -61.65 -6.16 -45.07
C MET A 10 -60.71 -6.20 -46.29
N GLY A 11 -60.29 -7.43 -46.63
CA GLY A 11 -60.01 -7.83 -48.02
C GLY A 11 -58.88 -8.84 -48.25
N ILE A 12 -59.17 -10.14 -48.13
CA ILE A 12 -58.30 -11.27 -48.53
C ILE A 12 -58.12 -11.34 -50.06
N ARG A 13 -56.91 -11.67 -50.56
CA ARG A 13 -56.68 -12.57 -51.72
C ARG A 13 -55.23 -13.07 -51.80
N LEU A 14 -55.09 -14.29 -52.30
CA LEU A 14 -53.96 -15.24 -52.23
C LEU A 14 -52.91 -15.11 -53.36
N TRP A 15 -51.62 -15.41 -53.04
CA TRP A 15 -50.42 -15.93 -53.79
C TRP A 15 -50.13 -15.49 -55.28
N PRO A 16 -48.88 -15.51 -55.83
CA PRO A 16 -47.72 -16.27 -55.36
C PRO A 16 -46.28 -15.67 -55.38
N SER A 17 -45.45 -16.34 -54.57
CA SER A 17 -43.97 -16.40 -54.50
C SER A 17 -43.19 -16.25 -55.82
N MET A 18 -42.03 -15.57 -55.79
CA MET A 18 -40.74 -16.10 -56.33
C MET A 18 -39.54 -15.18 -55.98
N ALA A 19 -38.36 -15.79 -56.05
CA ALA A 19 -37.12 -15.41 -55.40
C ALA A 19 -36.11 -14.61 -56.27
N GLY A 20 -35.12 -14.01 -55.60
CA GLY A 20 -33.82 -13.57 -56.14
C GLY A 20 -33.84 -12.22 -56.88
N THR A 21 -32.83 -11.35 -56.87
CA THR A 21 -31.43 -11.40 -56.40
C THR A 21 -30.86 -9.98 -56.56
N GLY A 22 -29.99 -9.56 -55.64
CA GLY A 22 -28.83 -8.71 -55.97
C GLY A 22 -28.96 -7.18 -55.80
N ALA A 23 -28.76 -6.71 -54.57
CA ALA A 23 -28.13 -5.41 -54.35
C ALA A 23 -26.89 -5.63 -53.49
N SER A 24 -25.72 -5.47 -54.11
CA SER A 24 -24.41 -5.54 -53.46
C SER A 24 -24.23 -4.35 -52.52
N THR A 25 -24.40 -4.56 -51.22
CA THR A 25 -23.78 -3.70 -50.22
C THR A 25 -22.39 -4.23 -49.95
N THR A 26 -21.39 -3.57 -50.53
CA THR A 26 -19.97 -3.70 -50.18
C THR A 26 -19.79 -3.38 -48.69
N LYS A 27 -19.78 -4.42 -47.85
CA LYS A 27 -19.26 -4.36 -46.48
C LYS A 27 -17.76 -4.15 -46.58
N SER A 28 -17.32 -2.91 -46.34
CA SER A 28 -15.93 -2.63 -46.01
C SER A 28 -15.58 -3.44 -44.76
N PRO A 29 -14.50 -4.26 -44.75
CA PRO A 29 -14.13 -4.98 -43.55
C PRO A 29 -13.43 -3.99 -42.62
N SER A 30 -14.19 -3.33 -41.74
CA SER A 30 -13.59 -2.83 -40.52
C SER A 30 -13.15 -4.08 -39.74
N LYS A 31 -11.86 -4.42 -39.82
CA LYS A 31 -11.24 -5.30 -38.83
C LYS A 31 -11.46 -4.63 -37.48
N SER A 32 -12.53 -4.99 -36.79
CA SER A 32 -12.66 -4.72 -35.37
C SER A 32 -11.49 -5.42 -34.72
N ALA A 33 -10.58 -4.66 -34.12
CA ALA A 33 -9.50 -5.25 -33.33
C ALA A 33 -10.13 -6.20 -32.31
N GLU A 34 -9.83 -7.49 -32.40
CA GLU A 34 -10.34 -8.48 -31.46
C GLU A 34 -9.73 -8.19 -30.08
N PHE A 35 -10.58 -8.12 -29.06
CA PHE A 35 -10.12 -8.02 -27.68
C PHE A 35 -9.46 -9.35 -27.26
N ILE A 36 -8.38 -9.27 -26.49
CA ILE A 36 -7.70 -10.43 -25.92
C ILE A 36 -8.12 -10.54 -24.45
N ASP A 37 -8.85 -11.61 -24.12
CA ASP A 37 -9.23 -11.92 -22.75
C ASP A 37 -8.07 -12.61 -22.01
N ILE A 38 -7.70 -12.08 -20.84
CA ILE A 38 -6.64 -12.64 -19.99
C ILE A 38 -7.28 -13.25 -18.75
N GLU A 39 -7.23 -14.58 -18.62
CA GLU A 39 -7.74 -15.27 -17.44
C GLU A 39 -6.91 -14.97 -16.19
N LEU A 40 -7.61 -14.70 -15.07
CA LEU A 40 -6.96 -14.44 -13.79
C LEU A 40 -6.67 -15.74 -13.03
N SER A 41 -5.49 -15.84 -12.42
CA SER A 41 -5.18 -16.88 -11.45
C SER A 41 -6.08 -16.78 -10.20
N ASN A 42 -6.27 -17.88 -9.49
CA ASN A 42 -7.08 -17.92 -8.25
C ASN A 42 -6.55 -16.93 -7.18
N MET A 43 -5.23 -16.78 -7.09
CA MET A 43 -4.60 -15.81 -6.21
C MET A 43 -4.99 -14.38 -6.60
N ARG A 44 -4.91 -14.04 -7.89
CA ARG A 44 -5.27 -12.69 -8.38
C ARG A 44 -6.76 -12.39 -8.23
N LYS A 45 -7.65 -13.38 -8.44
CA LYS A 45 -9.09 -13.27 -8.13
C LYS A 45 -9.33 -12.96 -6.65
N THR A 46 -8.61 -13.63 -5.75
CA THR A 46 -8.73 -13.41 -4.29
C THR A 46 -8.27 -12.00 -3.90
N ILE A 47 -7.14 -11.54 -4.44
CA ILE A 47 -6.64 -10.18 -4.22
C ILE A 47 -7.66 -9.14 -4.72
N ALA A 48 -8.19 -9.32 -5.93
CA ALA A 48 -9.20 -8.41 -6.49
C ALA A 48 -10.45 -8.31 -5.60
N LYS A 49 -10.95 -9.45 -5.10
CA LYS A 49 -12.09 -9.48 -4.17
C LYS A 49 -11.78 -8.72 -2.87
N ARG A 50 -10.60 -8.94 -2.27
CA ARG A 50 -10.18 -8.27 -1.02
C ARG A 50 -10.01 -6.77 -1.18
N LEU A 51 -9.38 -6.32 -2.27
CA LEU A 51 -9.20 -4.89 -2.56
C LEU A 51 -10.54 -4.20 -2.78
N THR A 52 -11.46 -4.86 -3.50
CA THR A 52 -12.82 -4.33 -3.73
C THR A 52 -13.56 -4.20 -2.41
N GLN A 53 -13.53 -5.24 -1.57
CA GLN A 53 -14.14 -5.22 -0.24
C GLN A 53 -13.59 -4.08 0.61
N SER A 54 -12.26 -3.94 0.69
CA SER A 54 -11.61 -2.85 1.46
C SER A 54 -12.12 -1.48 1.01
N LYS A 55 -12.18 -1.23 -0.30
CA LYS A 55 -12.64 0.07 -0.81
C LYS A 55 -14.13 0.31 -0.64
N SER A 56 -14.96 -0.73 -0.63
CA SER A 56 -16.40 -0.56 -0.48
C SER A 56 -16.83 -0.44 0.99
N THR A 57 -16.14 -1.09 1.92
CA THR A 57 -16.54 -1.13 3.33
C THR A 57 -15.81 -0.14 4.22
N THR A 58 -14.58 0.26 3.87
CA THR A 58 -13.77 1.17 4.68
C THR A 58 -13.79 2.59 4.10
N PRO A 59 -14.36 3.58 4.80
CA PRO A 59 -14.22 5.00 4.48
C PRO A 59 -12.75 5.40 4.66
N HIS A 60 -12.00 5.46 3.55
CA HIS A 60 -10.59 5.84 3.59
C HIS A 60 -10.47 7.37 3.68
N SER A 61 -9.78 7.82 4.71
CA SER A 61 -9.23 9.17 4.80
C SER A 61 -7.73 9.13 4.49
N TYR A 62 -7.18 10.26 4.05
CA TYR A 62 -5.78 10.37 3.64
C TYR A 62 -5.14 11.59 4.26
N MET A 63 -3.89 11.44 4.69
CA MET A 63 -3.06 12.55 5.16
C MET A 63 -1.64 12.39 4.63
N THR A 64 -1.11 13.47 4.05
CA THR A 64 0.18 13.48 3.38
C THR A 64 1.10 14.48 4.07
N ILE A 65 2.34 14.07 4.36
CA ILE A 65 3.40 14.96 4.86
C ILE A 65 4.74 14.63 4.19
N ASP A 66 5.69 15.56 4.29
CA ASP A 66 7.06 15.37 3.83
C ASP A 66 8.00 15.10 5.03
N PHE A 67 8.90 14.13 4.86
CA PHE A 67 9.98 13.79 5.79
C PHE A 67 11.34 14.18 5.22
N SER A 68 12.21 14.73 6.05
CA SER A 68 13.64 14.85 5.73
C SER A 68 14.36 13.54 6.00
N MET A 69 15.04 13.03 4.97
CA MET A 69 15.83 11.80 5.04
C MET A 69 17.32 12.05 5.23
N ASN A 70 17.73 13.30 5.47
CA ASN A 70 19.14 13.67 5.60
C ASN A 70 19.83 12.89 6.73
N GLY A 71 19.29 12.93 7.95
CA GLY A 71 19.86 12.21 9.08
C GLY A 71 19.93 10.69 8.86
N VAL A 72 18.87 10.10 8.31
CA VAL A 72 18.86 8.66 7.96
C VAL A 72 19.94 8.33 6.93
N ASN A 73 20.12 9.19 5.92
CA ASN A 73 21.15 8.99 4.90
C ASN A 73 22.57 9.12 5.48
N ASP A 74 22.78 10.02 6.44
CA ASP A 74 24.05 10.17 7.18
C ASP A 74 24.38 8.91 7.98
N VAL A 75 23.46 8.46 8.83
CA VAL A 75 23.65 7.24 9.64
C VAL A 75 23.82 6.02 8.74
N ARG A 76 23.04 5.91 7.66
CA ARG A 76 23.19 4.83 6.69
C ARG A 76 24.56 4.81 6.03
N ARG A 77 25.16 5.96 5.74
CA ARG A 77 26.54 6.05 5.21
C ARG A 77 27.56 5.55 6.25
N GLN A 78 27.42 5.97 7.51
CA GLN A 78 28.31 5.53 8.59
C GLN A 78 28.22 4.01 8.81
N LEU A 79 27.00 3.46 8.91
CA LEU A 79 26.77 2.02 9.05
C LEU A 79 27.37 1.22 7.89
N LYS A 80 27.23 1.72 6.66
CA LYS A 80 27.81 1.10 5.48
C LYS A 80 29.34 1.03 5.57
N ASN A 81 30.00 2.08 6.08
CA ASN A 81 31.45 2.11 6.28
C ASN A 81 31.90 1.11 7.35
N SER A 82 31.05 0.84 8.34
CA SER A 82 31.27 -0.19 9.36
C SER A 82 30.89 -1.61 8.91
N GLY A 83 30.51 -1.80 7.64
CA GLY A 83 30.16 -3.10 7.05
C GLY A 83 28.68 -3.50 7.17
N ILE A 84 27.86 -2.68 7.83
CA ILE A 84 26.44 -2.95 8.08
C ILE A 84 25.59 -2.45 6.91
N LYS A 85 24.90 -3.35 6.22
CA LYS A 85 24.09 -3.05 5.02
C LYS A 85 22.61 -2.93 5.34
N VAL A 86 22.17 -1.70 5.62
CA VAL A 86 20.76 -1.33 5.83
C VAL A 86 20.20 -0.48 4.68
N SER A 87 18.91 -0.67 4.39
CA SER A 87 18.13 0.06 3.41
C SER A 87 17.32 1.18 4.09
N VAL A 88 16.89 2.18 3.32
CA VAL A 88 15.98 3.23 3.83
C VAL A 88 14.67 2.63 4.34
N ASN A 89 14.19 1.55 3.70
CA ASN A 89 12.96 0.88 4.11
C ASN A 89 13.08 0.29 5.52
N ASP A 90 14.27 -0.17 5.92
CA ASP A 90 14.51 -0.75 7.25
C ASP A 90 14.36 0.33 8.33
N PHE A 91 14.88 1.54 8.08
CA PHE A 91 14.70 2.68 8.97
C PHE A 91 13.23 3.09 9.06
N ILE A 92 12.50 3.11 7.94
CA ILE A 92 11.07 3.43 7.93
C ILE A 92 10.28 2.40 8.74
N ILE A 93 10.54 1.10 8.56
CA ILE A 93 9.89 0.04 9.34
C ILE A 93 10.14 0.26 10.83
N LYS A 94 11.40 0.52 11.22
CA LYS A 94 11.74 0.76 12.63
C LYS A 94 11.07 2.01 13.19
N ALA A 95 11.07 3.12 12.44
CA ALA A 95 10.44 4.38 12.82
C ALA A 95 8.93 4.23 13.00
N VAL A 96 8.27 3.57 12.05
CA VAL A 96 6.84 3.24 12.12
C VAL A 96 6.57 2.36 13.34
N ALA A 97 7.40 1.36 13.61
CA ALA A 97 7.20 0.49 14.77
C ALA A 97 7.29 1.26 16.10
N ILE A 98 8.23 2.19 16.23
CA ILE A 98 8.34 3.09 17.39
C ILE A 98 7.14 4.03 17.48
N ALA A 99 6.73 4.64 16.37
CA ALA A 99 5.59 5.55 16.32
C ALA A 99 4.27 4.85 16.70
N LEU A 100 4.06 3.61 16.25
CA LEU A 100 2.89 2.79 16.62
C LEU A 100 2.87 2.44 18.11
N LYS A 101 4.02 2.30 18.78
CA LYS A 101 4.07 2.14 20.24
C LYS A 101 3.69 3.42 20.98
N LYS A 102 4.03 4.59 20.43
CA LYS A 102 3.71 5.91 21.02
C LYS A 102 2.25 6.31 20.75
N VAL A 103 1.67 5.87 19.63
CA VAL A 103 0.28 6.15 19.23
C VAL A 103 -0.44 4.83 18.91
N PRO A 104 -0.76 4.01 19.93
CA PRO A 104 -1.32 2.68 19.75
C PRO A 104 -2.70 2.66 19.06
N GLN A 105 -3.43 3.78 19.07
CA GLN A 105 -4.73 3.91 18.41
C GLN A 105 -4.66 3.65 16.90
N ILE A 106 -3.53 3.96 16.26
CA ILE A 106 -3.30 3.65 14.84
C ILE A 106 -3.14 2.16 14.60
N ASN A 107 -2.57 1.44 15.58
CA ASN A 107 -2.32 0.01 15.51
C ASN A 107 -3.59 -0.77 15.92
N SER A 108 -4.67 -0.58 15.18
CA SER A 108 -5.99 -1.10 15.49
C SER A 108 -6.64 -1.79 14.30
N SER A 109 -7.75 -2.47 14.57
CA SER A 109 -8.62 -3.10 13.57
C SER A 109 -10.09 -2.83 13.87
N TRP A 110 -10.91 -2.78 12.83
CA TRP A 110 -12.37 -2.74 12.95
C TRP A 110 -12.94 -4.15 12.97
N ASN A 111 -13.65 -4.51 14.04
CA ASN A 111 -14.39 -5.78 14.12
C ASN A 111 -15.82 -5.55 13.63
N GLU A 112 -16.10 -5.94 12.38
CA GLU A 112 -17.42 -5.80 11.75
C GLU A 112 -18.52 -6.54 12.54
N SER A 113 -18.22 -7.71 13.13
CA SER A 113 -19.22 -8.54 13.81
C SER A 113 -19.72 -7.92 15.12
N THR A 114 -18.85 -7.19 15.82
CA THR A 114 -19.18 -6.57 17.12
C THR A 114 -19.32 -5.05 17.03
N SER A 115 -19.01 -4.44 15.88
CA SER A 115 -18.90 -2.99 15.73
C SER A 115 -17.98 -2.36 16.79
N THR A 116 -16.85 -3.00 17.06
CA THR A 116 -15.87 -2.52 18.04
C THR A 116 -14.49 -2.32 17.41
N ILE A 117 -13.75 -1.37 17.98
CA ILE A 117 -12.34 -1.14 17.67
C ILE A 117 -11.50 -2.06 18.54
N GLN A 118 -10.57 -2.80 17.92
CA GLN A 118 -9.63 -3.67 18.61
C GLN A 118 -8.21 -3.13 18.46
N LEU A 119 -7.54 -2.84 19.58
CA LEU A 119 -6.13 -2.49 19.55
C LEU A 119 -5.28 -3.76 19.40
N SER A 120 -4.30 -3.71 18.50
CA SER A 120 -3.37 -4.82 18.31
C SER A 120 -2.33 -4.84 19.43
N PRO A 121 -2.12 -5.98 20.11
CA PRO A 121 -1.17 -6.08 21.23
C PRO A 121 0.30 -6.07 20.76
N THR A 122 0.55 -6.51 19.52
CA THR A 122 1.86 -6.58 18.88
C THR A 122 1.96 -5.55 17.77
N VAL A 123 3.19 -5.16 17.42
CA VAL A 123 3.47 -4.29 16.28
C VAL A 123 4.07 -5.14 15.17
N ASP A 124 3.17 -5.64 14.32
CA ASP A 124 3.51 -6.52 13.20
C ASP A 124 3.36 -5.75 11.89
N ILE A 125 4.47 -5.45 11.23
CA ILE A 125 4.50 -4.59 10.03
C ILE A 125 4.50 -5.45 8.78
N SER A 126 3.46 -5.31 7.98
CA SER A 126 3.32 -5.94 6.67
C SER A 126 3.98 -5.08 5.61
N VAL A 127 4.89 -5.63 4.81
CA VAL A 127 5.64 -4.88 3.79
C VAL A 127 5.24 -5.39 2.41
N ALA A 128 4.72 -4.51 1.55
CA ALA A 128 4.34 -4.88 0.19
C ALA A 128 5.57 -5.25 -0.67
N VAL A 129 5.57 -6.46 -1.22
CA VAL A 129 6.61 -6.99 -2.12
C VAL A 129 5.99 -7.43 -3.43
N ALA A 130 6.47 -6.87 -4.53
CA ALA A 130 6.07 -7.29 -5.88
C ALA A 130 6.74 -8.62 -6.25
N THR A 131 5.95 -9.54 -6.80
CA THR A 131 6.37 -10.86 -7.29
C THR A 131 5.84 -11.07 -8.72
N PRO A 132 6.38 -12.03 -9.49
CA PRO A 132 5.86 -12.35 -10.83
C PRO A 132 4.37 -12.74 -10.83
N ASN A 133 3.88 -13.29 -9.72
CA ASN A 133 2.49 -13.75 -9.58
C ASN A 133 1.54 -12.66 -9.07
N GLY A 134 2.07 -11.51 -8.62
CA GLY A 134 1.29 -10.40 -8.07
C GLY A 134 1.95 -9.76 -6.84
N LEU A 135 1.15 -9.05 -6.04
CA LEU A 135 1.60 -8.40 -4.81
C LEU A 135 1.36 -9.32 -3.60
N ILE A 136 2.38 -9.50 -2.78
CA ILE A 136 2.28 -10.20 -1.49
C ILE A 136 2.84 -9.32 -0.37
N THR A 137 2.33 -9.50 0.84
CA THR A 137 2.64 -8.66 2.00
C THR A 137 3.22 -9.51 3.14
N PRO A 138 4.50 -9.91 3.07
CA PRO A 138 5.15 -10.55 4.21
C PRO A 138 5.16 -9.66 5.45
N ILE A 139 5.23 -10.27 6.63
CA ILE A 139 5.04 -9.63 7.93
C ILE A 139 6.34 -9.69 8.73
N VAL A 140 6.86 -8.52 9.12
CA VAL A 140 7.91 -8.37 10.11
C VAL A 140 7.25 -8.31 11.50
N ARG A 141 7.35 -9.41 12.25
CA ARG A 141 6.69 -9.54 13.55
C ARG A 141 7.44 -8.83 14.67
N ASN A 142 6.70 -8.25 15.61
CA ASN A 142 7.23 -7.50 16.75
C ASN A 142 8.33 -6.50 16.36
N ALA A 143 8.11 -5.77 15.26
CA ALA A 143 9.11 -4.89 14.66
C ALA A 143 9.62 -3.82 15.64
N ASN A 144 8.85 -3.49 16.68
CA ASN A 144 9.27 -2.57 17.72
C ASN A 144 10.39 -3.12 18.61
N GLN A 145 10.49 -4.44 18.77
CA GLN A 145 11.49 -5.13 19.61
C GLN A 145 12.78 -5.45 18.84
N LEU A 146 12.72 -5.49 17.50
CA LEU A 146 13.86 -5.82 16.66
C LEU A 146 14.80 -4.63 16.51
N ASP A 147 16.10 -4.88 16.41
CA ASP A 147 17.07 -3.87 16.00
C ASP A 147 17.05 -3.69 14.47
N LEU A 148 17.76 -2.68 13.98
CA LEU A 148 17.75 -2.33 12.56
C LEU A 148 18.39 -3.42 11.68
N GLU A 149 19.41 -4.11 12.22
CA GLU A 149 20.14 -5.15 11.48
C GLU A 149 19.28 -6.41 11.32
N THR A 150 18.58 -6.82 12.37
CA THR A 150 17.60 -7.92 12.32
C THR A 150 16.44 -7.59 11.39
N ILE A 151 15.90 -6.36 11.44
CA ILE A 151 14.86 -5.93 10.49
C ILE A 151 15.36 -6.07 9.05
N SER A 152 16.56 -5.57 8.75
CA SER A 152 17.19 -5.65 7.43
C SER A 152 17.36 -7.09 6.96
N PHE A 153 17.80 -8.00 7.84
CA PHE A 153 17.93 -9.42 7.55
C PHE A 153 16.57 -10.07 7.27
N THR A 154 15.60 -9.90 8.16
CA THR A 154 14.25 -10.47 8.06
C THR A 154 13.53 -10.00 6.80
N VAL A 155 13.60 -8.71 6.48
CA VAL A 155 12.97 -8.15 5.26
C VAL A 155 13.57 -8.76 4.00
N LYS A 156 14.90 -8.92 3.93
CA LYS A 156 15.57 -9.55 2.79
C LYS A 156 15.19 -11.01 2.63
N GLU A 157 15.15 -11.76 3.73
CA GLU A 157 14.75 -13.16 3.74
C GLU A 157 13.31 -13.33 3.23
N LEU A 158 12.37 -12.56 3.81
CA LEU A 158 10.96 -12.60 3.43
C LEU A 158 10.75 -12.15 1.98
N ALA A 159 11.46 -11.11 1.52
CA ALA A 159 11.39 -10.66 0.14
C ALA A 159 11.94 -11.71 -0.85
N SER A 160 12.99 -12.46 -0.47
CA SER A 160 13.50 -13.57 -1.29
C SER A 160 12.50 -14.71 -1.34
N LYS A 161 11.98 -15.16 -0.19
CA LYS A 161 10.95 -16.19 -0.11
C LYS A 161 9.70 -15.80 -0.90
N ALA A 162 9.31 -14.52 -0.88
CA ALA A 162 8.18 -14.00 -1.63
C ALA A 162 8.38 -14.16 -3.14
N ARG A 163 9.54 -13.75 -3.65
CA ARG A 163 9.87 -13.88 -5.07
C ARG A 163 9.97 -15.34 -5.52
N ASP A 164 10.47 -16.21 -4.65
CA ASP A 164 10.59 -17.65 -4.91
C ASP A 164 9.27 -18.43 -4.70
N GLY A 165 8.21 -17.78 -4.20
CA GLY A 165 6.93 -18.43 -3.89
C GLY A 165 6.99 -19.43 -2.73
N LYS A 166 7.97 -19.28 -1.82
CA LYS A 166 8.23 -20.19 -0.68
C LYS A 166 7.74 -19.65 0.66
N LEU A 167 7.03 -18.53 0.67
CA LEU A 167 6.45 -17.96 1.89
C LEU A 167 5.43 -18.91 2.51
N GLN A 168 5.54 -19.09 3.80
CA GLN A 168 4.59 -19.85 4.61
C GLN A 168 3.35 -18.99 4.93
N PRO A 169 2.15 -19.58 5.08
CA PRO A 169 0.93 -18.83 5.38
C PRO A 169 1.04 -17.89 6.59
N ASN A 170 1.74 -18.30 7.65
CA ASN A 170 1.97 -17.49 8.84
C ASN A 170 2.93 -16.29 8.62
N GLU A 171 3.65 -16.24 7.50
CA GLU A 171 4.56 -15.15 7.15
C GLU A 171 3.84 -14.02 6.39
N PHE A 172 2.63 -14.22 5.87
CA PHE A 172 1.86 -13.19 5.13
C PHE A 172 0.38 -13.07 5.52
N ILE A 173 -0.11 -13.91 6.44
CA ILE A 173 -1.45 -13.79 7.02
C ILE A 173 -1.36 -13.16 8.42
N GLY A 174 -2.11 -12.08 8.62
CA GLY A 174 -2.13 -11.28 9.85
C GLY A 174 -1.50 -9.91 9.63
N GLY A 175 -0.68 -9.48 10.59
CA GLY A 175 -0.09 -8.15 10.60
C GLY A 175 -1.06 -7.12 11.18
N SER A 176 -0.52 -6.09 11.82
CA SER A 176 -1.29 -5.04 12.48
C SER A 176 -1.25 -3.71 11.72
N PHE A 177 -0.20 -3.47 10.93
CA PHE A 177 -0.04 -2.28 10.10
C PHE A 177 0.64 -2.63 8.77
N SER A 178 0.39 -1.86 7.71
CA SER A 178 0.99 -2.09 6.39
C SER A 178 1.84 -0.91 5.92
N ILE A 179 2.93 -1.21 5.20
CA ILE A 179 3.77 -0.23 4.49
C ILE A 179 3.85 -0.64 3.03
N SER A 180 3.64 0.33 2.14
CA SER A 180 3.83 0.19 0.70
C SER A 180 4.85 1.21 0.23
N ASN A 181 5.91 0.74 -0.45
CA ASN A 181 6.97 1.59 -0.92
C ASN A 181 7.09 1.49 -2.44
N LEU A 182 6.72 2.58 -3.13
CA LEU A 182 6.88 2.71 -4.58
C LEU A 182 7.94 3.74 -4.96
N GLY A 183 8.68 4.27 -3.98
CA GLY A 183 9.74 5.24 -4.24
C GLY A 183 10.86 4.71 -5.12
N MET A 184 11.10 3.40 -5.11
CA MET A 184 12.06 2.76 -6.02
C MET A 184 11.62 2.74 -7.49
N PHE A 185 10.32 2.93 -7.76
CA PHE A 185 9.76 3.03 -9.10
C PHE A 185 9.62 4.49 -9.59
N GLY A 186 10.17 5.47 -8.84
CA GLY A 186 10.10 6.89 -9.20
C GLY A 186 8.73 7.53 -8.95
N VAL A 187 7.82 6.87 -8.24
CA VAL A 187 6.51 7.41 -7.90
C VAL A 187 6.67 8.40 -6.75
N SER A 188 6.39 9.67 -6.99
CA SER A 188 6.54 10.74 -5.98
C SER A 188 5.51 10.68 -4.86
N GLU A 189 4.27 10.29 -5.18
CA GLU A 189 3.14 10.27 -4.26
C GLU A 189 2.10 9.26 -4.75
N PHE A 190 1.52 8.49 -3.83
CA PHE A 190 0.39 7.61 -4.13
C PHE A 190 -0.40 7.30 -2.85
N THR A 191 -1.66 6.92 -3.01
CA THR A 191 -2.49 6.39 -1.93
C THR A 191 -2.52 4.88 -2.00
N ALA A 192 -2.40 4.20 -0.86
CA ALA A 192 -2.52 2.75 -0.79
C ALA A 192 -3.92 2.33 -0.30
N VAL A 193 -4.37 1.14 -0.71
CA VAL A 193 -5.61 0.56 -0.20
C VAL A 193 -5.30 -0.16 1.10
N ILE A 194 -6.07 0.13 2.16
CA ILE A 194 -5.92 -0.52 3.47
C ILE A 194 -6.11 -2.03 3.30
N ASN A 195 -5.31 -2.84 4.02
CA ASN A 195 -5.39 -4.30 3.99
C ASN A 195 -6.27 -4.80 5.16
N PRO A 196 -7.54 -5.16 4.95
CA PRO A 196 -8.41 -5.55 6.04
C PRO A 196 -7.90 -6.81 6.75
N PRO A 197 -8.03 -6.92 8.08
CA PRO A 197 -8.81 -6.04 8.97
C PRO A 197 -8.02 -4.85 9.56
N GLN A 198 -6.82 -4.55 9.07
CA GLN A 198 -6.01 -3.43 9.57
C GLN A 198 -6.73 -2.10 9.34
N SER A 199 -6.46 -1.10 10.19
CA SER A 199 -7.08 0.22 10.09
C SER A 199 -6.29 1.25 9.29
N ALA A 200 -5.02 0.99 8.96
CA ALA A 200 -4.17 1.96 8.28
C ALA A 200 -3.05 1.33 7.42
N ILE A 201 -2.60 2.08 6.42
CA ILE A 201 -1.46 1.76 5.57
C ILE A 201 -0.67 3.03 5.23
N LEU A 202 0.65 2.93 5.29
CA LEU A 202 1.56 4.03 4.93
C LEU A 202 2.15 3.81 3.53
N ALA A 203 1.93 4.77 2.64
CA ALA A 203 2.52 4.81 1.31
C ALA A 203 3.78 5.70 1.30
N ILE A 204 4.88 5.19 0.77
CA ILE A 204 6.19 5.87 0.69
C ILE A 204 6.52 6.18 -0.76
N GLY A 205 6.61 7.48 -1.07
CA GLY A 205 7.03 7.98 -2.38
C GLY A 205 8.54 7.98 -2.59
N SER A 206 8.97 8.48 -3.75
CA SER A 206 10.38 8.61 -4.11
C SER A 206 11.06 9.75 -3.37
N SER A 207 12.35 9.58 -3.07
CA SER A 207 13.16 10.68 -2.54
C SER A 207 13.43 11.72 -3.63
N ARG A 208 13.31 13.00 -3.27
CA ARG A 208 13.60 14.15 -4.12
C ARG A 208 14.55 15.10 -3.40
N LEU A 209 15.38 15.80 -4.17
CA LEU A 209 16.23 16.87 -3.67
C LEU A 209 15.49 18.21 -3.77
N VAL A 210 15.50 18.98 -2.69
CA VAL A 210 14.89 20.32 -2.62
C VAL A 210 15.87 21.26 -1.91
N LEU A 211 15.88 22.54 -2.29
CA LEU A 211 16.62 23.56 -1.55
C LEU A 211 15.76 24.07 -0.39
N ASP A 212 16.36 24.16 0.79
CA ASP A 212 15.72 24.83 1.92
C ASP A 212 15.82 26.35 1.80
N GLU A 213 15.21 27.06 2.76
CA GLU A 213 15.23 28.53 2.81
C GLU A 213 16.65 29.12 2.93
N SER A 214 17.65 28.30 3.24
CA SER A 214 19.06 28.68 3.34
C SER A 214 19.90 28.17 2.16
N ASP A 215 19.27 27.81 1.04
CA ASP A 215 19.90 27.24 -0.16
C ASP A 215 20.68 25.94 0.09
N ARG A 216 20.37 25.21 1.16
CA ARG A 216 20.97 23.90 1.43
C ARG A 216 20.11 22.81 0.85
N THR A 217 20.76 21.83 0.24
CA THR A 217 20.08 20.68 -0.34
C THR A 217 19.53 19.75 0.76
N GLN A 218 18.25 19.40 0.67
CA GLN A 218 17.57 18.45 1.53
C GLN A 218 16.96 17.31 0.73
N HIS A 219 17.11 16.08 1.24
CA HIS A 219 16.43 14.90 0.73
C HIS A 219 15.04 14.79 1.36
N LEU A 220 13.99 15.09 0.61
CA LEU A 220 12.62 14.92 1.07
C LEU A 220 12.01 13.63 0.51
N VAL A 221 11.24 12.94 1.34
CA VAL A 221 10.36 11.83 0.94
C VAL A 221 8.95 12.21 1.33
N ARG A 222 8.02 12.11 0.37
CA ARG A 222 6.60 12.27 0.63
C ARG A 222 6.01 10.96 1.11
N VAL A 223 5.24 11.02 2.18
CA VAL A 223 4.49 9.87 2.68
C VAL A 223 3.01 10.20 2.77
N THR A 224 2.18 9.20 2.52
CA THR A 224 0.72 9.33 2.56
C THR A 224 0.16 8.21 3.43
N LEU A 225 -0.43 8.57 4.57
CA LEU A 225 -1.17 7.65 5.42
C LEU A 225 -2.59 7.53 4.89
N SER A 226 -3.03 6.31 4.63
CA SER A 226 -4.44 6.00 4.37
C SER A 226 -4.99 5.29 5.60
N PHE A 227 -6.10 5.78 6.17
CA PHE A 227 -6.65 5.26 7.42
C PHE A 227 -8.19 5.15 7.38
N ASP A 228 -8.73 4.21 8.15
CA ASP A 228 -10.17 4.00 8.29
C ASP A 228 -10.76 5.07 9.23
N GLY A 229 -11.56 5.98 8.66
CA GLY A 229 -12.19 7.07 9.42
C GLY A 229 -13.24 6.60 10.43
N ARG A 230 -13.64 5.32 10.43
CA ARG A 230 -14.47 4.71 11.48
C ARG A 230 -13.66 4.37 12.74
N VAL A 231 -12.34 4.23 12.60
CA VAL A 231 -11.45 3.75 13.66
C VAL A 231 -10.51 4.83 14.16
N ILE A 232 -9.98 5.64 13.24
CA ILE A 232 -8.93 6.61 13.51
C ILE A 232 -9.47 8.01 13.21
N GLU A 233 -9.49 8.85 14.23
CA GLU A 233 -9.80 10.28 14.12
C GLU A 233 -8.62 11.05 13.50
N GLU A 234 -8.91 12.19 12.87
CA GLU A 234 -7.92 12.96 12.10
C GLU A 234 -6.78 13.52 12.96
N ASP A 235 -7.07 13.91 14.21
CA ASP A 235 -6.09 14.40 15.17
C ASP A 235 -5.12 13.30 15.61
N ILE A 236 -5.61 12.06 15.80
CA ILE A 236 -4.79 10.89 16.10
C ILE A 236 -3.88 10.56 14.90
N ALA A 237 -4.42 10.60 13.68
CA ALA A 237 -3.64 10.40 12.46
C ALA A 237 -2.54 11.47 12.31
N ALA A 238 -2.87 12.74 12.53
CA ALA A 238 -1.92 13.85 12.51
C ALA A 238 -0.82 13.67 13.57
N LYS A 239 -1.19 13.32 14.80
CA LYS A 239 -0.25 13.05 15.89
C LYS A 239 0.69 11.89 15.57
N PHE A 240 0.18 10.82 14.97
CA PHE A 240 1.03 9.70 14.53
C PHE A 240 2.05 10.14 13.49
N LEU A 241 1.62 10.91 12.49
CA LEU A 241 2.49 11.43 11.44
C LEU A 241 3.54 12.41 11.98
N GLU A 242 3.18 13.25 12.95
CA GLU A 242 4.11 14.14 13.67
C GLU A 242 5.16 13.35 14.46
N VAL A 243 4.72 12.32 15.21
CA VAL A 243 5.63 11.44 15.95
C VAL A 243 6.55 10.69 14.99
N LEU A 244 6.01 10.16 13.89
CA LEU A 244 6.79 9.46 12.87
C LEU A 244 7.82 10.40 12.23
N LYS A 245 7.43 11.64 11.90
CA LYS A 245 8.33 12.68 11.38
C LYS A 245 9.48 12.93 12.35
N THR A 246 9.17 13.16 13.62
CA THR A 246 10.18 13.39 14.66
C THR A 246 11.14 12.20 14.78
N VAL A 247 10.60 10.98 14.75
CA VAL A 247 11.41 9.75 14.92
C VAL A 247 12.28 9.46 13.70
N ILE A 248 11.81 9.73 12.47
CA ILE A 248 12.60 9.48 11.26
C ILE A 248 13.65 10.58 11.01
N GLU A 249 13.33 11.83 11.37
CA GLU A 249 14.24 12.98 11.17
C GLU A 249 15.35 13.05 12.22
N ASP A 250 15.15 12.42 13.38
CA ASP A 250 16.19 12.21 14.40
C ASP A 250 16.60 10.72 14.48
N PRO A 251 17.66 10.31 13.76
CA PRO A 251 18.14 8.93 13.78
C PRO A 251 18.59 8.41 15.15
N ILE A 252 18.92 9.28 16.10
CA ILE A 252 19.28 8.86 17.47
C ILE A 252 18.05 8.25 18.14
N SER A 253 16.87 8.78 17.88
CA SER A 253 15.61 8.26 18.40
C SER A 253 15.22 6.88 17.86
N LEU A 254 15.87 6.41 16.78
CA LEU A 254 15.70 5.06 16.23
C LEU A 254 16.47 3.98 17.00
N GLN A 255 17.25 4.39 18.01
CA GLN A 255 17.99 3.52 18.90
C GLN A 255 17.04 2.89 19.94
N ASN A 256 17.14 1.58 20.16
CA ASN A 256 16.38 0.90 21.20
C ASN A 256 16.79 1.43 22.59
N SER A 257 15.80 1.82 23.41
CA SER A 257 15.97 2.30 24.79
C SER A 257 16.51 1.24 25.76
N ASP A 258 16.55 -0.03 25.36
CA ASP A 258 16.73 -1.16 26.27
C ASP A 258 18.21 -1.54 26.47
N GLY A 259 19.14 -0.69 26.02
CA GLY A 259 20.56 -0.70 26.39
C GLY A 259 21.37 -1.94 26.00
N THR A 260 20.76 -2.94 25.38
CA THR A 260 21.37 -4.28 25.29
C THR A 260 22.11 -4.57 23.98
N ASP A 261 21.97 -3.77 22.91
CA ASP A 261 22.82 -4.03 21.73
C ASP A 261 23.05 -2.84 20.77
N ASN A 262 23.29 -1.64 21.33
CA ASN A 262 23.57 -0.45 20.51
C ASN A 262 24.98 0.13 20.71
N ARG A 263 25.91 -0.62 21.31
CA ARG A 263 27.27 -0.11 21.59
C ARG A 263 28.01 0.36 20.34
N ARG A 264 27.76 -0.27 19.18
CA ARG A 264 28.41 0.11 17.90
C ARG A 264 27.77 1.32 17.24
N LEU A 265 26.44 1.45 17.25
CA LEU A 265 25.74 2.63 16.73
C LEU A 265 26.00 3.86 17.62
N ASN A 266 26.03 3.68 18.94
CA ASN A 266 26.34 4.74 19.89
C ASN A 266 27.77 5.26 19.68
N ALA A 267 28.74 4.38 19.42
CA ALA A 267 30.13 4.76 19.16
C ALA A 267 30.37 5.40 17.78
N LEU A 268 29.44 5.30 16.84
CA LEU A 268 29.55 5.88 15.50
C LEU A 268 28.90 7.26 15.39
N ILE A 269 27.97 7.58 16.30
CA ILE A 269 27.17 8.80 16.29
C ILE A 269 27.62 9.81 17.37
N SER A 270 28.33 9.36 18.42
CA SER A 270 29.00 10.22 19.42
C SER A 270 30.34 10.73 18.91
#